data_AF-Q75MY8-F1
#
_entry.id   AF-Q75MY8-F1
#
_cell.length_a   1.000
_cell.length_b   1.000
_cell.length_c   1.000
_cell.angle_alpha   90.00
_cell.angle_beta   90.00
_cell.angle_gamma   90.00
#
_symmetry.space_group_name_H-M   'P 1'
#
loop_
_entity.id
_entity.type
_entity.pdbx_description
1 polymer ?
#
loop_
_entity_poly.entity_id
_entity_poly.type
_entity_poly.pdbx_seq_one_letter_code
_entity_poly.pdbx_strand_id
1 'polypeptide(L)'
;ILTKPDLMDRGTEKSVMNVVRNLTYPLKKGYMIVKCRGQQEITNRLSLAEATKKEITFFQTHPYFRVLLEEGSATVPRLAERLTTELIMHIQKSLPLLEGQIRESHQKATEELRRCGADIPSQEADKMFFLIEKIKMFNQDIEKLVEGEEVVRENETRLYNKIREDFKNWVGILATNTQKVKNIIHEEVEKYEKQYRGKELLGFVNYKTFEIIVHQYIQQLVEPALSMLQKAMEIIQQAFINVAKKHFGEFFNLNQTVQSTIEDIKVKHTAKAENMIQLQFRMEQMVFCQDQIYSVVLKKVREEIFNPLGTPSQNMKLNSHFPSNESSVSSFTEIGIHLNAYFLETSKRLANQIPFIIQYFMLRENGDSLQKAMMQILQEKNRYSWLLQEQSETATKRRILKERIYRLTQARHALCQFSSKEIH
;
A
#
# COMPACT_ATOMS: atom_id res chain seq x y z
N ILE A 1 15.14 -48.06 34.60
CA ILE A 1 15.85 -49.35 34.39
C ILE A 1 16.97 -49.42 35.42
N LEU A 2 17.03 -50.48 36.20
CA LEU A 2 18.10 -50.75 37.16
C LEU A 2 19.12 -51.68 36.52
N THR A 3 20.40 -51.40 36.70
CA THR A 3 21.49 -52.19 36.14
C THR A 3 22.46 -52.62 37.25
N LYS A 4 23.36 -53.55 36.91
CA LYS A 4 24.39 -54.08 37.82
C LYS A 4 23.81 -54.69 39.11
N PRO A 5 22.78 -55.56 39.03
CA PRO A 5 22.22 -56.24 40.21
C PRO A 5 23.24 -57.18 40.89
N ASP A 6 24.38 -57.44 40.26
CA ASP A 6 25.46 -58.28 40.75
C ASP A 6 26.48 -57.53 41.62
N LEU A 7 26.47 -56.20 41.63
CA LEU A 7 27.36 -55.37 42.45
C LEU A 7 26.68 -54.79 43.69
N MET A 8 25.48 -55.26 44.02
CA MET A 8 24.73 -54.78 45.20
C MET A 8 25.22 -55.46 46.49
N ASP A 9 25.16 -54.72 47.61
CA ASP A 9 25.50 -55.25 48.92
C ASP A 9 24.45 -56.25 49.41
N ARG A 10 24.92 -57.39 49.95
CA ARG A 10 24.05 -58.43 50.50
C ARG A 10 23.22 -57.86 51.65
N GLY A 11 21.90 -57.96 51.56
CA GLY A 11 20.92 -57.39 52.51
C GLY A 11 20.08 -56.23 51.92
N THR A 12 20.49 -55.63 50.80
CA THR A 12 19.74 -54.53 50.14
C THR A 12 18.69 -55.00 49.14
N GLU A 13 18.59 -56.30 48.87
CA GLU A 13 17.78 -56.88 47.81
C GLU A 13 16.28 -56.62 48.00
N LYS A 14 15.81 -56.58 49.26
CA LYS A 14 14.42 -56.22 49.58
C LYS A 14 14.08 -54.78 49.18
N SER A 15 15.03 -53.85 49.34
CA SER A 15 14.85 -52.46 48.92
C SER A 15 14.79 -52.34 47.40
N VAL A 16 15.70 -53.03 46.69
CA VAL A 16 15.70 -53.10 45.22
C VAL A 16 14.41 -53.71 44.69
N MET A 17 13.89 -54.77 45.33
CA MET A 17 12.60 -55.37 45.00
C MET A 17 11.45 -54.37 45.12
N ASN A 18 11.41 -53.57 46.18
CA ASN A 18 10.39 -52.53 46.36
C ASN A 18 10.47 -51.47 45.25
N VAL A 19 11.68 -51.11 44.80
CA VAL A 19 11.86 -50.20 43.66
C VAL A 19 11.37 -50.84 42.37
N VAL A 20 11.78 -52.08 42.04
CA VAL A 20 11.37 -52.74 40.79
C VAL A 20 9.86 -52.96 40.71
N ARG A 21 9.23 -53.33 41.85
CA ARG A 21 7.78 -53.48 41.97
C ARG A 21 7.01 -52.17 42.05
N ASN A 22 7.68 -51.04 41.81
CA ASN A 22 7.07 -49.71 41.74
C ASN A 22 6.44 -49.24 43.08
N LEU A 23 6.90 -49.79 44.21
CA LEU A 23 6.35 -49.50 45.54
C LEU A 23 7.03 -48.30 46.22
N THR A 24 8.26 -47.96 45.81
CA THR A 24 9.00 -46.81 46.36
C THR A 24 8.67 -45.52 45.63
N TYR A 25 8.77 -45.52 44.31
CA TYR A 25 8.47 -44.36 43.46
C TYR A 25 7.53 -44.80 42.34
N PRO A 26 6.24 -44.42 42.37
CA PRO A 26 5.26 -44.93 41.42
C PRO A 26 5.44 -44.27 40.04
N LEU A 27 6.00 -45.00 39.08
CA LEU A 27 6.09 -44.62 37.67
C LEU A 27 5.01 -45.29 36.82
N LYS A 28 4.43 -44.52 35.90
CA LYS A 28 3.39 -44.98 34.96
C LYS A 28 3.81 -46.17 34.10
N LYS A 29 5.11 -46.26 33.76
CA LYS A 29 5.69 -47.33 32.94
C LYS A 29 6.43 -48.38 33.75
N GLY A 30 6.44 -48.26 35.08
CA GLY A 30 7.13 -49.18 35.99
C GLY A 30 8.65 -49.23 35.82
N TYR A 31 9.26 -50.20 36.47
CA TYR A 31 10.70 -50.45 36.43
C TYR A 31 11.01 -51.79 35.78
N MET A 32 12.28 -51.91 35.39
CA MET A 32 12.88 -53.15 34.92
C MET A 32 14.30 -53.26 35.45
N ILE A 33 14.74 -54.49 35.70
CA ILE A 33 16.10 -54.79 36.17
C ILE A 33 16.81 -55.69 35.16
N VAL A 34 18.05 -55.34 34.83
CA VAL A 34 18.86 -56.08 33.83
C VAL A 34 20.28 -56.29 34.33
N LYS A 35 20.89 -57.42 33.94
CA LYS A 35 22.29 -57.71 34.19
C LYS A 35 23.05 -57.57 32.86
N CYS A 36 23.88 -56.54 32.78
CA CYS A 36 24.75 -56.33 31.63
C CYS A 36 26.01 -57.20 31.73
N ARG A 37 26.74 -57.33 30.61
CA ARG A 37 28.08 -57.92 30.60
C ARG A 37 29.02 -57.15 31.50
N GLY A 38 29.77 -57.87 32.34
CA GLY A 38 30.85 -57.28 33.13
C GLY A 38 32.10 -56.97 32.28
N GLN A 39 33.03 -56.18 32.81
CA GLN A 39 34.23 -55.75 32.07
C GLN A 39 35.08 -56.94 31.57
N GLN A 40 35.24 -57.98 32.38
CA GLN A 40 35.97 -59.20 31.98
C GLN A 40 35.25 -59.99 30.88
N GLU A 41 33.91 -60.04 30.89
CA GLU A 41 33.14 -60.76 29.87
C GLU A 41 33.20 -60.05 28.51
N ILE A 42 33.39 -58.73 28.53
CA ILE A 42 33.65 -57.92 27.34
C ILE A 42 35.06 -58.23 26.81
N THR A 43 36.08 -58.26 27.67
CA THR A 43 37.46 -58.63 27.29
C THR A 43 37.52 -60.05 26.71
N ASN A 44 36.74 -60.97 27.27
CA ASN A 44 36.65 -62.36 26.84
C ASN A 44 35.75 -62.57 25.61
N ARG A 45 35.19 -61.50 25.02
CA ARG A 45 34.31 -61.54 23.85
C ARG A 45 33.14 -62.51 23.98
N LEU A 46 32.51 -62.57 25.16
CA LEU A 46 31.34 -63.41 25.40
C LEU A 46 30.22 -63.07 24.39
N SER A 47 29.66 -64.10 23.75
CA SER A 47 28.58 -63.90 22.78
C SER A 47 27.31 -63.36 23.44
N LEU A 48 26.46 -62.69 22.65
CA LEU A 48 25.20 -62.14 23.17
C LEU A 48 24.26 -63.25 23.67
N ALA A 49 24.20 -64.38 22.97
CA ALA A 49 23.38 -65.52 23.37
C ALA A 49 23.84 -66.13 24.71
N GLU A 50 25.16 -66.25 24.91
CA GLU A 50 25.71 -66.74 26.19
C GLU A 50 25.51 -65.72 27.31
N ALA A 51 25.65 -64.41 27.03
CA ALA A 51 25.38 -63.35 27.99
C ALA A 51 23.91 -63.36 28.45
N THR A 52 22.96 -63.54 27.51
CA THR A 52 21.53 -63.67 27.84
C THR A 52 21.26 -64.92 28.67
N LYS A 53 21.88 -66.07 28.36
CA LYS A 53 21.77 -67.27 29.19
C LYS A 53 22.28 -67.02 30.61
N LYS A 54 23.46 -66.41 30.75
CA LYS A 54 24.03 -66.05 32.07
C LYS A 54 23.15 -65.08 32.84
N GLU A 55 22.55 -64.10 32.16
CA GLU A 55 21.58 -63.17 32.76
C GLU A 55 20.36 -63.92 33.30
N ILE A 56 19.75 -64.80 32.48
CA ILE A 56 18.60 -65.61 32.89
C ILE A 56 18.96 -66.49 34.08
N THR A 57 20.11 -67.18 34.03
CA THR A 57 20.59 -68.02 35.14
C THR A 57 20.82 -67.20 36.41
N PHE A 58 21.36 -65.98 36.32
CA PHE A 58 21.52 -65.09 37.47
C PHE A 58 20.18 -64.78 38.12
N PHE A 59 19.18 -64.36 37.34
CA PHE A 59 17.86 -64.04 37.88
C PHE A 59 17.11 -65.29 38.40
N GLN A 60 17.28 -66.46 37.78
CA GLN A 60 16.66 -67.72 38.21
C GLN A 60 17.22 -68.24 39.54
N THR A 61 18.53 -68.15 39.73
CA THR A 61 19.20 -68.68 40.93
C THR A 61 19.12 -67.75 42.13
N HIS A 62 18.84 -66.45 41.91
CA HIS A 62 18.81 -65.46 42.99
C HIS A 62 17.50 -65.53 43.81
N PRO A 63 17.55 -65.77 45.15
CA PRO A 63 16.36 -66.01 45.98
C PRO A 63 15.28 -64.93 45.92
N TYR A 64 15.69 -63.65 45.86
CA TYR A 64 14.77 -62.52 45.82
C TYR A 64 14.30 -62.14 44.40
N PHE A 65 15.15 -62.30 43.38
CA PHE A 65 14.88 -61.79 42.04
C PHE A 65 14.24 -62.81 41.10
N ARG A 66 14.19 -64.08 41.48
CA ARG A 66 13.50 -65.13 40.71
C ARG A 66 12.06 -64.75 40.39
N VAL A 67 11.35 -64.13 41.35
CA VAL A 67 9.96 -63.71 41.16
C VAL A 67 9.84 -62.60 40.10
N LEU A 68 10.84 -61.71 39.96
CA LEU A 68 10.85 -60.66 38.93
C LEU A 68 10.98 -61.22 37.51
N LEU A 69 11.60 -62.40 37.37
CA LEU A 69 11.68 -63.10 36.09
C LEU A 69 10.31 -63.63 35.66
N GLU A 70 9.53 -64.17 36.59
CA GLU A 70 8.16 -64.65 36.37
C GLU A 70 7.19 -63.47 36.10
N GLU A 71 7.34 -62.37 36.83
CA GLU A 71 6.60 -61.12 36.62
C GLU A 71 6.96 -60.41 35.30
N GLY A 72 7.97 -60.88 34.56
CA GLY A 72 8.43 -60.28 33.31
C GLY A 72 9.09 -58.90 33.46
N SER A 73 9.51 -58.53 34.67
CA SER A 73 10.15 -57.25 35.00
C SER A 73 11.68 -57.31 35.03
N ALA A 74 12.26 -58.47 34.69
CA ALA A 74 13.69 -58.70 34.61
C ALA A 74 14.13 -59.15 33.21
N THR A 75 15.44 -59.02 32.95
CA THR A 75 16.18 -59.43 31.74
C THR A 75 16.15 -58.47 30.54
N VAL A 76 17.23 -58.46 29.77
CA VAL A 76 17.39 -57.65 28.55
C VAL A 76 16.40 -58.02 27.43
N PRO A 77 16.09 -59.30 27.13
CA PRO A 77 15.12 -59.63 26.08
C PRO A 77 13.72 -59.06 26.36
N ARG A 78 13.23 -59.22 27.59
CA ARG A 78 11.94 -58.64 28.03
C ARG A 78 11.97 -57.11 27.98
N LEU A 79 13.13 -56.50 28.24
CA LEU A 79 13.28 -55.04 28.13
C LEU A 79 13.10 -54.59 26.69
N ALA A 80 13.72 -55.28 25.74
CA ALA A 80 13.58 -54.98 24.32
C ALA A 80 12.13 -55.12 23.85
N GLU A 81 11.43 -56.20 24.24
CA GLU A 81 10.00 -56.40 23.97
C GLU A 81 9.15 -55.25 24.52
N ARG A 82 9.36 -54.88 25.79
CA ARG A 82 8.62 -53.80 26.45
C ARG A 82 8.89 -52.45 25.80
N LEU A 83 10.15 -52.11 25.53
CA LEU A 83 10.51 -50.85 24.85
C LEU A 83 9.92 -50.78 23.44
N THR A 84 9.90 -51.90 22.71
CA THR A 84 9.28 -51.98 21.38
C THR A 84 7.79 -51.74 21.46
N THR A 85 7.10 -52.40 22.38
CA THR A 85 5.65 -52.24 22.59
C THR A 85 5.30 -50.80 22.97
N GLU A 86 6.07 -50.22 23.89
CA GLU A 86 5.91 -48.84 24.33
C GLU A 86 6.16 -47.82 23.21
N LEU A 87 7.17 -48.06 22.38
CA LEU A 87 7.47 -47.22 21.22
C LEU A 87 6.33 -47.27 20.20
N ILE A 88 5.82 -48.47 19.87
CA ILE A 88 4.72 -48.64 18.91
C ILE A 88 3.45 -47.93 19.41
N MET A 89 3.06 -48.16 20.67
CA MET A 89 1.89 -47.50 21.26
C MET A 89 2.06 -45.97 21.27
N HIS A 90 3.27 -45.47 21.55
CA HIS A 90 3.54 -44.03 21.55
C HIS A 90 3.45 -43.44 20.13
N ILE A 91 3.98 -44.14 19.12
CA ILE A 91 3.85 -43.76 17.71
C ILE A 91 2.37 -43.67 17.34
N GLN A 92 1.60 -44.74 17.54
CA GLN A 92 0.17 -44.78 17.20
C GLN A 92 -0.63 -43.67 17.89
N LYS A 93 -0.36 -43.40 19.17
CA LYS A 93 -1.02 -42.32 19.91
C LYS A 93 -0.67 -40.93 19.37
N SER A 94 0.54 -40.74 18.83
CA SER A 94 1.04 -39.45 18.37
C SER A 94 0.72 -39.16 16.89
N LEU A 95 0.40 -40.19 16.10
CA LEU A 95 0.13 -40.06 14.66
C LEU A 95 -1.01 -39.07 14.31
N PRO A 96 -2.19 -39.09 14.95
CA PRO A 96 -3.28 -38.17 14.59
C PRO A 96 -2.89 -36.70 14.82
N LEU A 97 -2.18 -36.41 15.90
CA LEU A 97 -1.68 -35.07 16.19
C LEU A 97 -0.62 -34.65 15.17
N LEU A 98 0.30 -35.55 14.83
CA LEU A 98 1.34 -35.31 13.83
C LEU A 98 0.73 -35.02 12.44
N GLU A 99 -0.29 -35.76 12.03
CA GLU A 99 -1.01 -35.52 10.77
C GLU A 99 -1.64 -34.12 10.74
N GLY A 100 -2.34 -33.75 11.82
CA GLY A 100 -2.92 -32.42 11.97
C GLY A 100 -1.88 -31.31 11.87
N GLN A 101 -0.76 -31.45 12.56
CA GLN A 101 0.36 -30.50 12.53
C GLN A 101 1.01 -30.39 11.15
N ILE A 102 1.20 -31.51 10.44
CA ILE A 102 1.73 -31.49 9.05
C ILE A 102 0.76 -30.73 8.14
N ARG A 103 -0.54 -31.00 8.23
CA ARG A 103 -1.57 -30.34 7.41
C ARG A 103 -1.62 -28.83 7.67
N GLU A 104 -1.68 -28.42 8.94
CA GLU A 104 -1.68 -26.99 9.31
C GLU A 104 -0.38 -26.29 8.91
N SER A 105 0.78 -26.93 9.15
CA SER A 105 2.07 -26.36 8.75
C SER A 105 2.17 -26.24 7.23
N HIS A 106 1.61 -27.17 6.47
CA HIS A 106 1.57 -27.11 5.01
C HIS A 106 0.70 -25.95 4.53
N GLN A 107 -0.50 -25.80 5.11
CA GLN A 107 -1.41 -24.69 4.78
C GLN A 107 -0.76 -23.33 5.08
N LYS A 108 -0.18 -23.16 6.27
CA LYS A 108 0.53 -21.92 6.65
C LYS A 108 1.70 -21.61 5.71
N ALA A 109 2.54 -22.60 5.41
CA ALA A 109 3.67 -22.42 4.50
C ALA A 109 3.20 -22.07 3.07
N THR A 110 2.10 -22.66 2.61
CA THR A 110 1.52 -22.38 1.29
C THR A 110 0.95 -20.96 1.21
N GLU A 111 0.25 -20.52 2.26
CA GLU A 111 -0.28 -19.16 2.37
C GLU A 111 0.84 -18.12 2.43
N GLU A 112 1.90 -18.37 3.21
CA GLU A 112 3.08 -17.52 3.24
C GLU A 112 3.79 -17.46 1.88
N LEU A 113 3.89 -18.59 1.17
CA LEU A 113 4.49 -18.62 -0.17
C LEU A 113 3.66 -17.79 -1.17
N ARG A 114 2.32 -17.86 -1.10
CA ARG A 114 1.43 -17.02 -1.92
C ARG A 114 1.62 -15.53 -1.68
N ARG A 115 1.91 -15.14 -0.44
CA ARG A 115 2.20 -13.74 -0.08
C ARG A 115 3.55 -13.25 -0.57
N CYS A 116 4.50 -14.14 -0.84
CA CYS A 116 5.79 -13.81 -1.43
C CYS A 116 5.74 -13.60 -2.95
N GLY A 117 4.54 -13.57 -3.55
CA GLY A 117 4.36 -13.29 -4.97
C GLY A 117 4.58 -14.49 -5.87
N ALA A 118 4.43 -14.24 -7.17
CA ALA A 118 4.61 -15.24 -8.21
C ALA A 118 6.10 -15.54 -8.43
N ASP A 119 6.39 -16.82 -8.68
CA ASP A 119 7.74 -17.25 -9.04
C ASP A 119 8.20 -16.59 -10.33
N ILE A 120 9.45 -16.11 -10.35
CA ILE A 120 10.06 -15.66 -11.60
C ILE A 120 10.30 -16.88 -12.48
N PRO A 121 9.80 -16.88 -13.73
CA PRO A 121 10.05 -17.97 -14.66
C PRO A 121 11.55 -18.12 -14.96
N SER A 122 12.01 -19.36 -15.14
CA SER A 122 13.40 -19.64 -15.48
C SER A 122 13.71 -19.34 -16.96
N GLN A 123 12.75 -19.58 -17.86
CA GLN A 123 12.91 -19.35 -19.29
C GLN A 123 12.72 -17.87 -19.66
N GLU A 124 13.54 -17.41 -20.60
CA GLU A 124 13.56 -16.02 -21.08
C GLU A 124 12.20 -15.57 -21.67
N ALA A 125 11.51 -16.48 -22.39
CA ALA A 125 10.21 -16.21 -23.00
C ALA A 125 9.12 -16.00 -21.94
N ASP A 126 9.14 -16.80 -20.88
CA ASP A 126 8.17 -16.70 -19.79
C ASP A 126 8.44 -15.46 -18.92
N LYS A 127 9.71 -15.07 -18.72
CA LYS A 127 10.08 -13.81 -18.06
C LYS A 127 9.52 -12.60 -18.79
N MET A 128 9.56 -12.61 -20.12
CA MET A 128 8.99 -11.55 -20.95
C MET A 128 7.48 -11.45 -20.71
N PHE A 129 6.76 -12.58 -20.76
CA PHE A 129 5.31 -12.60 -20.53
C PHE A 129 4.96 -12.14 -19.11
N PHE A 130 5.71 -12.59 -18.11
CA PHE A 130 5.56 -12.16 -16.72
C PHE A 130 5.74 -10.64 -16.55
N LEU A 131 6.77 -10.07 -17.18
CA LEU A 131 7.01 -8.63 -17.14
C LEU A 131 5.88 -7.86 -17.85
N ILE A 132 5.39 -8.36 -18.99
CA ILE A 132 4.23 -7.78 -19.70
C ILE A 132 3.00 -7.76 -18.80
N GLU A 133 2.71 -8.86 -18.11
CA GLU A 133 1.56 -8.95 -17.19
C GLU A 133 1.69 -7.95 -16.04
N LYS A 134 2.86 -7.87 -15.42
CA LYS A 134 3.14 -6.91 -14.34
C LYS A 134 3.00 -5.45 -14.81
N ILE A 135 3.55 -5.11 -15.98
CA ILE A 135 3.45 -3.77 -16.56
C ILE A 135 2.01 -3.45 -16.94
N LYS A 136 1.27 -4.40 -17.51
CA LYS A 136 -0.15 -4.24 -17.84
C LYS A 136 -0.99 -3.94 -16.60
N MET A 137 -0.79 -4.70 -15.52
CA MET A 137 -1.51 -4.47 -14.26
C MET A 137 -1.16 -3.12 -13.62
N PHE A 138 0.12 -2.72 -13.68
CA PHE A 138 0.54 -1.40 -13.24
C PHE A 138 -0.13 -0.29 -14.06
N ASN A 139 -0.09 -0.37 -15.39
CA ASN A 139 -0.70 0.61 -16.28
C ASN A 139 -2.22 0.72 -16.06
N GLN A 140 -2.91 -0.39 -15.84
CA GLN A 140 -4.33 -0.39 -15.48
C GLN A 140 -4.62 0.35 -14.17
N ASP A 141 -3.78 0.20 -13.15
CA ASP A 141 -3.96 0.91 -11.89
C ASP A 141 -3.59 2.40 -12.02
N ILE A 142 -2.63 2.77 -12.89
CA ILE A 142 -2.37 4.18 -13.26
C ILE A 142 -3.58 4.78 -13.97
N GLU A 143 -4.18 4.08 -14.94
CA GLU A 143 -5.37 4.56 -15.64
C GLU A 143 -6.54 4.80 -14.67
N LYS A 144 -6.77 3.88 -13.72
CA LYS A 144 -7.79 4.07 -12.67
C LYS A 144 -7.51 5.29 -11.78
N LEU A 145 -6.26 5.64 -11.53
CA LEU A 145 -5.92 6.88 -10.81
C LEU A 145 -6.31 8.12 -11.64
N VAL A 146 -6.01 8.10 -12.94
CA VAL A 146 -6.29 9.21 -13.87
C VAL A 146 -7.80 9.41 -14.04
N GLU A 147 -8.55 8.32 -14.21
CA GLU A 147 -10.02 8.34 -14.34
C GLU A 147 -10.75 8.56 -13.01
N GLY A 148 -10.06 8.42 -11.87
CA GLY A 148 -10.67 8.54 -10.55
C GLY A 148 -11.54 7.34 -10.14
N GLU A 149 -11.28 6.17 -10.73
CA GLU A 149 -11.97 4.89 -10.47
C GLU A 149 -11.15 3.94 -9.59
N GLU A 150 -10.16 4.47 -8.89
CA GLU A 150 -9.32 3.68 -7.98
C GLU A 150 -10.10 3.09 -6.78
N VAL A 151 -9.62 1.94 -6.31
CA VAL A 151 -10.13 1.26 -5.12
C VAL A 151 -9.41 1.83 -3.89
N VAL A 152 -10.16 2.46 -3.00
CA VAL A 152 -9.67 3.06 -1.75
C VAL A 152 -10.18 2.29 -0.53
N ARG A 153 -9.48 2.42 0.59
CA ARG A 153 -9.92 1.84 1.87
C ARG A 153 -11.08 2.63 2.45
N GLU A 154 -11.77 2.01 3.42
CA GLU A 154 -12.79 2.70 4.21
C GLU A 154 -12.16 3.91 4.93
N ASN A 155 -12.79 5.08 4.79
CA ASN A 155 -12.32 6.39 5.25
C ASN A 155 -11.17 7.07 4.47
N GLU A 156 -10.72 6.52 3.33
CA GLU A 156 -9.76 7.19 2.45
C GLU A 156 -10.46 7.86 1.24
N THR A 157 -9.99 9.05 0.85
CA THR A 157 -10.49 9.75 -0.35
C THR A 157 -9.62 9.46 -1.58
N ARG A 158 -10.25 9.39 -2.75
CA ARG A 158 -9.57 9.23 -4.04
C ARG A 158 -8.69 10.44 -4.37
N LEU A 159 -7.62 10.22 -5.11
CA LEU A 159 -6.70 11.24 -5.64
C LEU A 159 -7.47 12.37 -6.33
N TYR A 160 -8.35 12.03 -7.26
CA TYR A 160 -9.12 13.03 -8.01
C TYR A 160 -9.99 13.91 -7.09
N ASN A 161 -10.56 13.34 -6.02
CA ASN A 161 -11.34 14.10 -5.05
C ASN A 161 -10.49 15.10 -4.26
N LYS A 162 -9.27 14.71 -3.86
CA LYS A 162 -8.32 15.60 -3.18
C LYS A 162 -7.90 16.76 -4.08
N ILE A 163 -7.66 16.50 -5.37
CA ILE A 163 -7.36 17.54 -6.36
C ILE A 163 -8.57 18.48 -6.54
N ARG A 164 -9.80 17.95 -6.55
CA ARG A 164 -11.02 18.79 -6.61
C ARG A 164 -11.17 19.68 -5.39
N GLU A 165 -10.73 19.26 -4.20
CA GLU A 165 -10.70 20.13 -3.01
C GLU A 165 -9.75 21.31 -3.22
N ASP A 166 -8.57 21.08 -3.80
CA ASP A 166 -7.65 22.16 -4.16
C ASP A 166 -8.24 23.10 -5.22
N PHE A 167 -9.00 22.58 -6.18
CA PHE A 167 -9.74 23.42 -7.13
C PHE A 167 -10.86 24.23 -6.47
N LYS A 168 -11.54 23.70 -5.44
CA LYS A 168 -12.51 24.48 -4.65
C LYS A 168 -11.81 25.59 -3.88
N ASN A 169 -10.65 25.31 -3.30
CA ASN A 169 -9.84 26.32 -2.61
C ASN A 169 -9.41 27.44 -3.58
N TRP A 170 -9.02 27.09 -4.81
CA TRP A 170 -8.74 28.04 -5.88
C TRP A 170 -9.93 28.95 -6.20
N VAL A 171 -11.14 28.40 -6.31
CA VAL A 171 -12.36 29.21 -6.48
C VAL A 171 -12.57 30.16 -5.30
N GLY A 172 -12.30 29.72 -4.07
CA GLY A 172 -12.33 30.57 -2.88
C GLY A 172 -11.31 31.73 -2.93
N ILE A 173 -10.09 31.45 -3.40
CA ILE A 173 -9.04 32.46 -3.61
C ILE A 173 -9.46 33.48 -4.66
N LEU A 174 -10.03 33.02 -5.77
CA LEU A 174 -10.56 33.90 -6.82
C LEU A 174 -11.68 34.80 -6.28
N ALA A 175 -12.65 34.25 -5.55
CA ALA A 175 -13.74 35.03 -4.96
C ALA A 175 -13.23 36.07 -3.95
N THR A 176 -12.28 35.69 -3.10
CA THR A 176 -11.67 36.60 -2.12
C THR A 176 -10.93 37.75 -2.81
N ASN A 177 -10.15 37.45 -3.86
CA ASN A 177 -9.47 38.47 -4.63
C ASN A 177 -10.44 39.36 -5.40
N THR A 178 -11.51 38.81 -5.98
CA THR A 178 -12.57 39.59 -6.64
C THR A 178 -13.24 40.56 -5.66
N GLN A 179 -13.51 40.13 -4.43
CA GLN A 179 -14.07 41.03 -3.41
C GLN A 179 -13.06 42.07 -2.93
N LYS A 180 -11.80 41.69 -2.77
CA LYS A 180 -10.71 42.60 -2.38
C LYS A 180 -10.53 43.70 -3.43
N VAL A 181 -10.49 43.36 -4.72
CA VAL A 181 -10.38 44.36 -5.79
C VAL A 181 -11.65 45.22 -5.85
N LYS A 182 -12.85 44.66 -5.66
CA LYS A 182 -14.10 45.45 -5.58
C LYS A 182 -14.07 46.52 -4.48
N ASN A 183 -13.37 46.27 -3.37
CA ASN A 183 -13.24 47.24 -2.28
C ASN A 183 -12.14 48.28 -2.58
N ILE A 184 -11.00 47.84 -3.14
CA ILE A 184 -9.85 48.71 -3.47
C ILE A 184 -10.14 49.59 -4.70
N ILE A 185 -11.05 49.15 -5.59
CA ILE A 185 -11.36 49.83 -6.85
C ILE A 185 -11.78 51.28 -6.67
N HIS A 186 -12.57 51.57 -5.64
CA HIS A 186 -13.04 52.93 -5.37
C HIS A 186 -11.89 53.83 -4.95
N GLU A 187 -10.98 53.34 -4.10
CA GLU A 187 -9.81 54.10 -3.64
C GLU A 187 -8.75 54.28 -4.74
N GLU A 188 -8.46 53.25 -5.54
CA GLU A 188 -7.47 53.32 -6.62
C GLU A 188 -7.97 54.14 -7.82
N VAL A 189 -9.26 54.06 -8.18
CA VAL A 189 -9.84 54.93 -9.21
C VAL A 189 -9.84 56.40 -8.73
N GLU A 190 -10.14 56.66 -7.45
CA GLU A 190 -10.08 58.01 -6.88
C GLU A 190 -8.64 58.57 -6.85
N LYS A 191 -7.67 57.76 -6.45
CA LYS A 191 -6.25 58.11 -6.45
C LYS A 191 -5.74 58.38 -7.87
N TYR A 192 -6.12 57.56 -8.83
CA TYR A 192 -5.65 57.70 -10.21
C TYR A 192 -6.17 58.98 -10.85
N GLU A 193 -7.45 59.31 -10.67
CA GLU A 193 -8.01 60.57 -11.17
C GLU A 193 -7.35 61.80 -10.53
N LYS A 194 -6.95 61.72 -9.25
CA LYS A 194 -6.22 62.82 -8.60
C LYS A 194 -4.76 62.95 -9.04
N GLN A 195 -4.13 61.84 -9.44
CA GLN A 195 -2.68 61.79 -9.71
C GLN A 195 -2.31 61.80 -11.19
N TYR A 196 -3.14 61.23 -12.06
CA TYR A 196 -2.77 60.90 -13.44
C TYR A 196 -3.79 61.39 -14.49
N ARG A 197 -4.93 61.96 -14.08
CA ARG A 197 -5.90 62.51 -15.02
C ARG A 197 -5.28 63.61 -15.87
N GLY A 198 -5.38 63.45 -17.18
CA GLY A 198 -4.79 64.37 -18.15
C GLY A 198 -5.78 65.41 -18.65
N LYS A 199 -5.88 65.54 -19.98
CA LYS A 199 -6.84 66.44 -20.66
C LYS A 199 -8.27 65.86 -20.72
N GLU A 200 -8.56 64.80 -19.98
CA GLU A 200 -9.84 64.08 -20.02
C GLU A 200 -10.98 64.89 -19.37
N LEU A 201 -12.11 64.98 -20.07
CA LEU A 201 -13.32 65.65 -19.58
C LEU A 201 -13.94 64.90 -18.39
N LEU A 202 -14.68 65.62 -17.53
CA LEU A 202 -15.45 65.01 -16.44
C LEU A 202 -16.41 63.97 -17.01
N GLY A 203 -16.30 62.70 -16.59
CA GLY A 203 -17.03 61.60 -17.24
C GLY A 203 -16.13 60.56 -17.89
N PHE A 204 -15.02 60.99 -18.48
CA PHE A 204 -14.13 60.14 -19.26
C PHE A 204 -12.93 59.75 -18.41
N VAL A 205 -12.71 58.44 -18.26
CA VAL A 205 -11.54 57.93 -17.56
C VAL A 205 -10.64 57.20 -18.53
N ASN A 206 -9.33 57.37 -18.31
CA ASN A 206 -8.31 56.80 -19.15
C ASN A 206 -8.43 55.27 -19.19
N TYR A 207 -8.52 54.70 -20.39
CA TYR A 207 -8.51 53.25 -20.56
C TYR A 207 -7.27 52.59 -19.95
N LYS A 208 -6.14 53.31 -19.90
CA LYS A 208 -4.90 52.86 -19.26
C LYS A 208 -5.07 52.63 -17.75
N THR A 209 -5.92 53.39 -17.07
CA THR A 209 -6.26 53.17 -15.65
C THR A 209 -6.90 51.80 -15.47
N PHE A 210 -7.89 51.50 -16.32
CA PHE A 210 -8.58 50.22 -16.33
C PHE A 210 -7.58 49.07 -16.54
N GLU A 211 -6.70 49.19 -17.55
CA GLU A 211 -5.68 48.19 -17.82
C GLU A 211 -4.75 47.97 -16.63
N ILE A 212 -4.21 49.03 -16.01
CA ILE A 212 -3.25 48.90 -14.90
C ILE A 212 -3.89 48.17 -13.71
N ILE A 213 -5.13 48.50 -13.37
CA ILE A 213 -5.84 47.86 -12.26
C ILE A 213 -6.11 46.37 -12.57
N VAL A 214 -6.49 46.07 -13.81
CA VAL A 214 -6.65 44.68 -14.25
C VAL A 214 -5.34 43.91 -14.19
N HIS A 215 -4.23 44.49 -14.63
CA HIS A 215 -2.91 43.85 -14.56
C HIS A 215 -2.52 43.54 -13.12
N GLN A 216 -2.71 44.48 -12.19
CA GLN A 216 -2.41 44.27 -10.76
C GLN A 216 -3.25 43.13 -10.17
N TYR A 217 -4.54 43.06 -10.50
CA TYR A 217 -5.42 41.98 -10.07
C TYR A 217 -4.94 40.63 -10.58
N ILE A 218 -4.68 40.52 -11.88
CA ILE A 218 -4.25 39.27 -12.52
C ILE A 218 -2.91 38.81 -11.95
N GLN A 219 -1.98 39.74 -11.70
CA GLN A 219 -0.66 39.41 -11.15
C GLN A 219 -0.75 38.76 -9.75
N GLN A 220 -1.72 39.15 -8.91
CA GLN A 220 -1.93 38.54 -7.60
C GLN A 220 -2.42 37.08 -7.66
N LEU A 221 -2.91 36.63 -8.82
CA LEU A 221 -3.43 35.28 -9.03
C LEU A 221 -2.39 34.30 -9.57
N VAL A 222 -1.24 34.79 -10.03
CA VAL A 222 -0.17 33.96 -10.61
C VAL A 222 0.41 33.00 -9.56
N GLU A 223 0.91 33.52 -8.45
CA GLU A 223 1.53 32.70 -7.40
C GLU A 223 0.58 31.66 -6.79
N PRO A 224 -0.68 31.99 -6.44
CA PRO A 224 -1.61 30.98 -5.92
C PRO A 224 -1.93 29.86 -6.93
N ALA A 225 -1.96 30.17 -8.23
CA ALA A 225 -2.14 29.16 -9.27
C ALA A 225 -0.93 28.21 -9.38
N LEU A 226 0.29 28.75 -9.30
CA LEU A 226 1.52 27.95 -9.30
C LEU A 226 1.64 27.10 -8.02
N SER A 227 1.26 27.64 -6.87
CA SER A 227 1.20 26.89 -5.61
C SER A 227 0.20 25.73 -5.69
N MET A 228 -0.97 25.95 -6.30
CA MET A 228 -1.93 24.87 -6.55
C MET A 228 -1.37 23.79 -7.49
N LEU A 229 -0.68 24.18 -8.57
CA LEU A 229 0.01 23.22 -9.46
C LEU A 229 1.03 22.39 -8.68
N GLN A 230 1.85 23.02 -7.85
CA GLN A 230 2.87 22.34 -7.03
C GLN A 230 2.23 21.30 -6.10
N LYS A 231 1.17 21.68 -5.38
CA LYS A 231 0.45 20.78 -4.47
C LYS A 231 -0.19 19.60 -5.21
N ALA A 232 -0.81 19.86 -6.36
CA ALA A 232 -1.38 18.81 -7.22
C ALA A 232 -0.30 17.85 -7.74
N MET A 233 0.86 18.39 -8.12
CA MET A 233 2.01 17.61 -8.58
C MET A 233 2.52 16.66 -7.48
N GLU A 234 2.70 17.16 -6.26
CA GLU A 234 3.18 16.36 -5.13
C GLU A 234 2.25 15.19 -4.79
N ILE A 235 0.93 15.44 -4.74
CA ILE A 235 -0.04 14.40 -4.42
C ILE A 235 -0.17 13.34 -5.52
N ILE A 236 -0.09 13.74 -6.79
CA ILE A 236 -0.11 12.81 -7.93
C ILE A 236 1.17 11.99 -7.95
N GLN A 237 2.33 12.63 -7.73
CA GLN A 237 3.61 11.93 -7.62
C GLN A 237 3.54 10.84 -6.55
N GLN A 238 3.06 11.20 -5.35
CA GLN A 238 2.96 10.24 -4.25
C GLN A 238 2.03 9.07 -4.59
N ALA A 239 0.90 9.33 -5.27
CA ALA A 239 -0.01 8.29 -5.72
C ALA A 239 0.66 7.32 -6.72
N PHE A 240 1.38 7.84 -7.71
CA PHE A 240 2.10 7.03 -8.70
C PHE A 240 3.20 6.19 -8.05
N ILE A 241 3.98 6.77 -7.12
CA ILE A 241 5.00 6.05 -6.35
C ILE A 241 4.36 4.93 -5.51
N ASN A 242 3.23 5.19 -4.88
CA ASN A 242 2.52 4.18 -4.08
C ASN A 242 2.06 2.99 -4.94
N VAL A 243 1.54 3.26 -6.15
CA VAL A 243 1.17 2.20 -7.10
C VAL A 243 2.41 1.43 -7.57
N ALA A 244 3.52 2.12 -7.87
CA ALA A 244 4.78 1.46 -8.23
C ALA A 244 5.29 0.54 -7.12
N LYS A 245 5.23 1.00 -5.85
CA LYS A 245 5.60 0.19 -4.68
C LYS A 245 4.69 -1.01 -4.47
N LYS A 246 3.39 -0.86 -4.70
CA LYS A 246 2.40 -1.96 -4.62
C LYS A 246 2.69 -3.06 -5.65
N HIS A 247 2.99 -2.69 -6.90
CA HIS A 247 3.18 -3.66 -7.99
C HIS A 247 4.60 -4.25 -8.04
N PHE A 248 5.61 -3.43 -7.73
CA PHE A 248 7.02 -3.78 -7.93
C PHE A 248 7.83 -3.86 -6.64
N GLY A 249 7.19 -3.86 -5.46
CA GLY A 249 7.90 -3.87 -4.18
C GLY A 249 8.88 -5.05 -4.00
N GLU A 250 8.61 -6.18 -4.64
CA GLU A 250 9.49 -7.37 -4.63
C GLU A 250 10.73 -7.22 -5.53
N PHE A 251 10.65 -6.36 -6.55
CA PHE A 251 11.67 -6.19 -7.59
C PHE A 251 12.33 -4.82 -7.45
N PHE A 252 13.38 -4.74 -6.64
CA PHE A 252 14.03 -3.46 -6.32
C PHE A 252 14.48 -2.68 -7.56
N ASN A 253 15.15 -3.36 -8.51
CA ASN A 253 15.69 -2.71 -9.71
C ASN A 253 14.58 -2.17 -10.63
N LEU A 254 13.52 -2.96 -10.84
CA LEU A 254 12.35 -2.51 -11.58
C LEU A 254 11.67 -1.35 -10.87
N ASN A 255 11.46 -1.45 -9.56
CA ASN A 255 10.84 -0.39 -8.76
C ASN A 255 11.63 0.94 -8.86
N GLN A 256 12.95 0.90 -8.72
CA GLN A 256 13.82 2.06 -8.89
C GLN A 256 13.74 2.66 -10.30
N THR A 257 13.75 1.81 -11.33
CA THR A 257 13.62 2.25 -12.73
C THR A 257 12.28 2.97 -12.95
N VAL A 258 11.20 2.42 -12.40
CA VAL A 258 9.86 3.02 -12.50
C VAL A 258 9.79 4.33 -11.72
N GLN A 259 10.33 4.40 -10.50
CA GLN A 259 10.34 5.65 -9.72
C GLN A 259 11.16 6.75 -10.40
N SER A 260 12.31 6.42 -10.99
CA SER A 260 13.10 7.36 -11.79
C SER A 260 12.30 7.85 -13.00
N THR A 261 11.60 6.96 -13.68
CA THR A 261 10.75 7.31 -14.83
C THR A 261 9.61 8.23 -14.42
N ILE A 262 8.96 7.97 -13.27
CA ILE A 262 7.93 8.84 -12.70
C ILE A 262 8.51 10.24 -12.44
N GLU A 263 9.68 10.33 -11.83
CA GLU A 263 10.34 11.61 -11.53
C GLU A 263 10.69 12.39 -12.81
N ASP A 264 11.28 11.73 -13.80
CA ASP A 264 11.64 12.36 -15.07
C ASP A 264 10.42 12.90 -15.83
N ILE A 265 9.33 12.13 -15.86
CA ILE A 265 8.09 12.52 -16.54
C ILE A 265 7.41 13.66 -15.77
N LYS A 266 7.40 13.59 -14.43
CA LYS A 266 6.88 14.63 -13.56
C LYS A 266 7.55 15.97 -13.85
N VAL A 267 8.88 16.04 -13.81
CA VAL A 267 9.64 17.28 -14.08
C VAL A 267 9.26 17.87 -15.45
N LYS A 268 9.19 17.03 -16.49
CA LYS A 268 8.81 17.46 -17.84
C LYS A 268 7.38 18.03 -17.90
N HIS A 269 6.42 17.35 -17.29
CA HIS A 269 5.02 17.79 -17.34
C HIS A 269 4.76 19.00 -16.45
N THR A 270 5.44 19.12 -15.31
CA THR A 270 5.34 20.30 -14.44
C THR A 270 5.80 21.54 -15.18
N ALA A 271 6.95 21.47 -15.87
CA ALA A 271 7.44 22.58 -16.68
C ALA A 271 6.45 22.98 -17.80
N LYS A 272 5.81 22.00 -18.47
CA LYS A 272 4.77 22.28 -19.47
C LYS A 272 3.54 22.96 -18.84
N ALA A 273 3.06 22.44 -17.71
CA ALA A 273 1.89 22.99 -17.01
C ALA A 273 2.16 24.42 -16.52
N GLU A 274 3.30 24.66 -15.90
CA GLU A 274 3.72 25.98 -15.45
C GLU A 274 3.80 26.98 -16.61
N ASN A 275 4.46 26.61 -17.71
CA ASN A 275 4.54 27.45 -18.90
C ASN A 275 3.17 27.80 -19.47
N MET A 276 2.22 26.85 -19.44
CA MET A 276 0.85 27.07 -19.90
C MET A 276 0.04 27.95 -18.93
N ILE A 277 0.23 27.81 -17.62
CA ILE A 277 -0.39 28.69 -16.62
C ILE A 277 0.13 30.12 -16.80
N GLN A 278 1.45 30.30 -16.91
CA GLN A 278 2.04 31.62 -17.13
C GLN A 278 1.58 32.22 -18.47
N LEU A 279 1.50 31.41 -19.53
CA LEU A 279 0.95 31.86 -20.81
C LEU A 279 -0.51 32.28 -20.69
N GLN A 280 -1.33 31.53 -19.95
CA GLN A 280 -2.72 31.90 -19.68
C GLN A 280 -2.78 33.28 -19.03
N PHE A 281 -2.01 33.52 -17.98
CA PHE A 281 -2.00 34.82 -17.31
C PHE A 281 -1.49 35.96 -18.21
N ARG A 282 -0.49 35.72 -19.06
CA ARG A 282 -0.06 36.71 -20.07
C ARG A 282 -1.18 37.04 -21.07
N MET A 283 -1.99 36.05 -21.46
CA MET A 283 -3.15 36.31 -22.31
C MET A 283 -4.24 37.08 -21.57
N GLU A 284 -4.48 36.81 -20.28
CA GLU A 284 -5.47 37.54 -19.48
C GLU A 284 -5.12 39.02 -19.27
N GLN A 285 -3.82 39.36 -19.28
CA GLN A 285 -3.34 40.74 -19.23
C GLN A 285 -3.74 41.54 -20.47
N MET A 286 -3.97 40.88 -21.60
CA MET A 286 -4.54 41.50 -22.81
C MET A 286 -6.04 41.69 -22.62
N VAL A 287 -6.43 42.82 -22.04
CA VAL A 287 -7.82 43.14 -21.68
C VAL A 287 -8.76 42.97 -22.87
N PHE A 288 -9.62 41.96 -22.79
CA PHE A 288 -10.60 41.68 -23.83
C PHE A 288 -11.78 40.87 -23.27
N CYS A 289 -12.99 41.15 -23.74
CA CYS A 289 -14.17 40.33 -23.51
C CYS A 289 -15.12 40.50 -24.70
N GLN A 290 -15.81 39.43 -25.10
CA GLN A 290 -16.80 39.50 -26.18
C GLN A 290 -18.00 40.35 -25.75
N ASP A 291 -18.43 41.29 -26.59
CA ASP A 291 -19.45 42.30 -26.27
C ASP A 291 -20.77 41.70 -25.78
N GLN A 292 -21.21 40.59 -26.37
CA GLN A 292 -22.43 39.90 -25.96
C GLN A 292 -22.32 39.31 -24.55
N ILE A 293 -21.17 38.71 -24.21
CA ILE A 293 -20.91 38.15 -22.88
C ILE A 293 -20.76 39.30 -21.87
N TYR A 294 -19.96 40.29 -22.23
CA TYR A 294 -19.70 41.45 -21.38
C TYR A 294 -20.96 42.23 -21.04
N SER A 295 -21.83 42.50 -22.02
CA SER A 295 -23.07 43.26 -21.82
C SER A 295 -24.05 42.58 -20.87
N VAL A 296 -24.19 41.25 -20.94
CA VAL A 296 -25.03 40.48 -20.01
C VAL A 296 -24.51 40.60 -18.58
N VAL A 297 -23.20 40.51 -18.41
CA VAL A 297 -22.57 40.53 -17.09
C VAL A 297 -22.57 41.94 -16.50
N LEU A 298 -22.32 42.94 -17.34
CA LEU A 298 -22.41 44.34 -16.98
C LEU A 298 -23.82 44.69 -16.50
N LYS A 299 -24.86 44.21 -17.20
CA LYS A 299 -26.25 44.41 -16.78
C LYS A 299 -26.51 43.81 -15.39
N LYS A 300 -26.05 42.57 -15.16
CA LYS A 300 -26.17 41.90 -13.86
C LYS A 300 -25.48 42.67 -12.74
N VAL A 301 -24.24 43.12 -12.95
CA VAL A 301 -23.49 43.90 -11.95
C VAL A 301 -24.17 45.24 -11.66
N ARG A 302 -24.73 45.90 -12.69
CA ARG A 302 -25.52 47.12 -12.51
C ARG A 302 -26.78 46.86 -11.68
N GLU A 303 -27.53 45.81 -11.97
CA GLU A 303 -28.73 45.43 -11.21
C GLU A 303 -28.39 45.16 -9.73
N GLU A 304 -27.29 44.48 -9.44
CA GLU A 304 -26.83 44.19 -8.06
C GLU A 304 -26.43 45.46 -7.28
N ILE A 305 -25.86 46.46 -7.95
CA ILE A 305 -25.40 47.70 -7.32
C ILE A 305 -26.55 48.70 -7.11
N PHE A 306 -27.48 48.79 -8.06
CA PHE A 306 -28.58 49.77 -8.00
C PHE A 306 -29.88 49.22 -7.42
N ASN A 307 -30.09 47.89 -7.35
CA ASN A 307 -31.27 47.24 -6.75
C ASN A 307 -30.89 46.08 -5.80
N PRO A 308 -30.33 46.37 -4.60
CA PRO A 308 -29.81 45.32 -3.69
C PRO A 308 -30.90 44.49 -2.95
N LEU A 309 -32.18 44.87 -3.01
CA LEU A 309 -33.29 44.07 -2.45
C LEU A 309 -34.35 43.77 -3.51
N GLY A 310 -34.60 42.49 -3.76
CA GLY A 310 -35.74 42.05 -4.56
C GLY A 310 -37.06 42.47 -3.90
N THR A 311 -37.75 43.42 -4.51
CA THR A 311 -39.21 43.47 -4.49
C THR A 311 -39.71 43.30 -5.92
N PRO A 312 -40.58 42.32 -6.22
CA PRO A 312 -41.22 42.24 -7.52
C PRO A 312 -42.34 43.30 -7.54
N SER A 313 -42.05 44.50 -8.00
CA SER A 313 -43.11 45.45 -8.33
C SER A 313 -43.78 45.04 -9.63
N GLN A 314 -44.76 44.16 -9.53
CA GLN A 314 -45.88 44.17 -10.47
C GLN A 314 -46.63 45.50 -10.32
N ASN A 315 -46.98 46.07 -11.48
CA ASN A 315 -47.90 47.20 -11.72
C ASN A 315 -47.35 48.63 -11.55
N MET A 316 -47.06 49.26 -12.70
CA MET A 316 -47.49 50.62 -13.03
C MET A 316 -47.70 50.68 -14.55
N LYS A 317 -48.95 50.59 -15.04
CA LYS A 317 -49.78 51.76 -15.39
C LYS A 317 -48.96 52.97 -15.83
N LEU A 318 -49.08 53.20 -17.14
CA LEU A 318 -48.86 54.45 -17.86
C LEU A 318 -49.31 55.65 -17.02
N ASN A 319 -48.36 56.49 -16.61
CA ASN A 319 -48.60 57.92 -16.42
C ASN A 319 -47.29 58.68 -16.56
N SER A 320 -47.27 59.53 -17.57
CA SER A 320 -46.32 60.58 -17.85
C SER A 320 -46.25 61.56 -16.68
N HIS A 321 -45.13 61.56 -15.96
CA HIS A 321 -44.56 62.76 -15.36
C HIS A 321 -43.10 62.44 -15.02
N PHE A 322 -42.17 63.15 -15.66
CA PHE A 322 -40.77 63.20 -15.25
C PHE A 322 -40.66 63.92 -13.90
N PRO A 323 -40.12 63.30 -12.84
CA PRO A 323 -39.46 64.02 -11.78
C PRO A 323 -37.96 63.91 -12.06
N SER A 324 -37.39 64.99 -12.57
CA SER A 324 -35.97 65.26 -12.63
C SER A 324 -35.34 65.09 -11.25
N ASN A 325 -34.72 63.94 -11.02
CA ASN A 325 -33.69 63.70 -10.02
C ASN A 325 -32.87 62.50 -10.49
N GLU A 326 -32.22 62.65 -11.65
CA GLU A 326 -31.04 61.84 -11.96
C GLU A 326 -29.97 62.24 -10.95
N SER A 327 -29.81 61.46 -9.89
CA SER A 327 -28.55 61.45 -9.14
C SER A 327 -27.48 61.06 -10.15
N SER A 328 -26.71 62.02 -10.64
CA SER A 328 -25.61 61.80 -11.57
C SER A 328 -24.71 60.71 -10.98
N VAL A 329 -24.79 59.49 -11.53
CA VAL A 329 -23.89 58.42 -11.14
C VAL A 329 -22.50 58.95 -11.41
N SER A 330 -21.72 59.10 -10.35
CA SER A 330 -20.35 59.60 -10.42
C SER A 330 -19.59 58.73 -11.43
N SER A 331 -18.82 59.33 -12.36
CA SER A 331 -18.06 58.60 -13.38
C SER A 331 -17.17 57.50 -12.77
N PHE A 332 -16.77 57.72 -11.52
CA PHE A 332 -16.07 56.79 -10.64
C PHE A 332 -16.82 55.48 -10.38
N THR A 333 -18.13 55.58 -10.12
CA THR A 333 -19.00 54.43 -9.88
C THR A 333 -19.18 53.60 -11.16
N GLU A 334 -19.24 54.25 -12.34
CA GLU A 334 -19.31 53.54 -13.62
C GLU A 334 -18.06 52.71 -13.92
N ILE A 335 -16.86 53.23 -13.68
CA ILE A 335 -15.61 52.45 -13.87
C ILE A 335 -15.56 51.26 -12.92
N GLY A 336 -15.98 51.46 -11.66
CA GLY A 336 -16.09 50.37 -10.68
C GLY A 336 -17.04 49.27 -11.15
N ILE A 337 -18.19 49.63 -11.74
CA ILE A 337 -19.14 48.69 -12.35
C ILE A 337 -18.49 47.91 -13.49
N HIS A 338 -17.82 48.60 -14.42
CA HIS A 338 -17.15 47.99 -15.57
C HIS A 338 -16.00 47.05 -15.17
N LEU A 339 -15.21 47.43 -14.16
CA LEU A 339 -14.13 46.62 -13.60
C LEU A 339 -14.68 45.39 -12.87
N ASN A 340 -15.74 45.55 -12.08
CA ASN A 340 -16.41 44.43 -11.41
C ASN A 340 -16.96 43.42 -12.43
N ALA A 341 -17.58 43.88 -13.51
CA ALA A 341 -18.07 43.01 -14.58
C ALA A 341 -16.92 42.25 -15.26
N TYR A 342 -15.82 42.94 -15.56
CA TYR A 342 -14.65 42.31 -16.17
C TYR A 342 -13.99 41.28 -15.25
N PHE A 343 -13.81 41.60 -13.96
CA PHE A 343 -13.23 40.69 -12.98
C PHE A 343 -14.11 39.50 -12.70
N LEU A 344 -15.43 39.65 -12.72
CA LEU A 344 -16.35 38.52 -12.57
C LEU A 344 -16.19 37.51 -13.70
N GLU A 345 -16.13 37.97 -14.96
CA GLU A 345 -15.91 37.07 -16.09
C GLU A 345 -14.50 36.46 -16.12
N THR A 346 -13.50 37.26 -15.77
CA THR A 346 -12.11 36.79 -15.71
C THR A 346 -11.94 35.73 -14.62
N SER A 347 -12.55 35.94 -13.46
CA SER A 347 -12.60 34.97 -12.36
C SER A 347 -13.27 33.66 -12.80
N LYS A 348 -14.40 33.71 -13.50
CA LYS A 348 -15.07 32.50 -14.04
C LYS A 348 -14.19 31.77 -15.05
N ARG A 349 -13.52 32.47 -15.96
CA ARG A 349 -12.63 31.87 -16.95
C ARG A 349 -11.45 31.17 -16.28
N LEU A 350 -10.77 31.86 -15.37
CA LEU A 350 -9.64 31.31 -14.60
C LEU A 350 -10.04 30.17 -13.65
N ALA A 351 -11.25 30.21 -13.08
CA ALA A 351 -11.80 29.15 -12.24
C ALA A 351 -11.91 27.81 -12.97
N ASN A 352 -12.11 27.84 -14.29
CA ASN A 352 -12.19 26.62 -15.11
C ASN A 352 -10.84 26.31 -15.77
N GLN A 353 -10.19 27.32 -16.34
CA GLN A 353 -9.02 27.14 -17.20
C GLN A 353 -7.80 26.62 -16.45
N ILE A 354 -7.51 27.15 -15.25
CA ILE A 354 -6.34 26.69 -14.48
C ILE A 354 -6.51 25.22 -14.04
N PRO A 355 -7.66 24.80 -13.46
CA PRO A 355 -7.91 23.38 -13.22
C PRO A 355 -7.85 22.49 -14.46
N PHE A 356 -8.27 22.97 -15.64
CA PHE A 356 -8.15 22.20 -16.88
C PHE A 356 -6.70 21.97 -17.28
N ILE A 357 -5.86 23.00 -17.23
CA ILE A 357 -4.41 22.88 -17.51
C ILE A 357 -3.78 21.87 -16.57
N ILE A 358 -4.05 21.98 -15.26
CA ILE A 358 -3.47 21.08 -14.24
C ILE A 358 -3.94 19.64 -14.47
N GLN A 359 -5.23 19.40 -14.64
CA GLN A 359 -5.75 18.04 -14.89
C GLN A 359 -5.18 17.43 -16.17
N TYR A 360 -5.09 18.21 -17.24
CA TYR A 360 -4.57 17.74 -18.50
C TYR A 360 -3.10 17.31 -18.40
N PHE A 361 -2.23 18.19 -17.89
CA PHE A 361 -0.79 17.89 -17.84
C PHE A 361 -0.40 16.96 -16.70
N MET A 362 -0.99 17.11 -15.51
CA MET A 362 -0.55 16.38 -14.32
C MET A 362 -1.21 15.00 -14.17
N LEU A 363 -2.44 14.82 -14.67
CA LEU A 363 -3.11 13.51 -14.66
C LEU A 363 -3.01 12.83 -16.03
N ARG A 364 -3.66 13.38 -17.07
CA ARG A 364 -3.82 12.69 -18.36
C ARG A 364 -2.50 12.48 -19.07
N GLU A 365 -1.79 13.55 -19.44
CA GLU A 365 -0.54 13.46 -20.19
C GLU A 365 0.56 12.75 -19.40
N ASN A 366 0.62 12.98 -18.09
CA ASN A 366 1.55 12.32 -17.19
C ASN A 366 1.30 10.81 -17.13
N GLY A 367 0.05 10.40 -16.91
CA GLY A 367 -0.38 9.01 -16.90
C GLY A 367 -0.10 8.30 -18.23
N ASP A 368 -0.49 8.92 -19.35
CA ASP A 368 -0.28 8.37 -20.70
C ASP A 368 1.21 8.23 -21.02
N SER A 369 2.02 9.24 -20.68
CA SER A 369 3.46 9.21 -20.88
C SER A 369 4.12 8.14 -20.02
N LEU A 370 3.67 7.97 -18.78
CA LEU A 370 4.16 6.93 -17.88
C LEU A 370 3.84 5.54 -18.42
N GLN A 371 2.59 5.30 -18.84
CA GLN A 371 2.19 4.02 -19.43
C GLN A 371 3.00 3.69 -20.69
N LYS A 372 3.26 4.67 -21.57
CA LYS A 372 4.12 4.52 -22.74
C LYS A 372 5.57 4.20 -22.36
N ALA A 373 6.13 4.91 -21.38
CA ALA A 373 7.48 4.67 -20.88
C ALA A 373 7.61 3.26 -20.27
N MET A 374 6.60 2.80 -19.55
CA MET A 374 6.54 1.42 -19.05
C MET A 374 6.57 0.40 -20.19
N MET A 375 5.82 0.63 -21.27
CA MET A 375 5.88 -0.23 -22.44
C MET A 375 7.26 -0.22 -23.12
N GLN A 376 8.00 0.90 -23.05
CA GLN A 376 9.35 1.00 -23.59
C GLN A 376 10.36 0.14 -22.82
N ILE A 377 10.17 -0.07 -21.50
CA ILE A 377 11.02 -0.97 -20.69
C ILE A 377 11.07 -2.39 -21.29
N LEU A 378 10.00 -2.82 -21.97
CA LEU A 378 9.92 -4.14 -22.61
C LEU A 378 10.85 -4.30 -23.81
N GLN A 379 11.41 -3.23 -24.39
CA GLN A 379 12.22 -3.32 -25.61
C GLN A 379 13.61 -3.93 -25.35
N GLU A 380 14.16 -3.77 -24.15
CA GLU A 380 15.53 -4.20 -23.82
C GLU A 380 15.54 -5.59 -23.18
N LYS A 381 15.42 -6.63 -24.02
CA LYS A 381 15.36 -8.04 -23.58
C LYS A 381 16.49 -8.44 -22.62
N ASN A 382 17.71 -7.96 -22.88
CA ASN A 382 18.89 -8.26 -22.06
C ASN A 382 18.78 -7.76 -20.60
N ARG A 383 17.84 -6.84 -20.30
CA ARG A 383 17.66 -6.28 -18.94
C ARG A 383 16.60 -7.00 -18.12
N TYR A 384 15.84 -7.94 -18.68
CA TYR A 384 14.75 -8.58 -17.93
C TYR A 384 15.24 -9.27 -16.66
N SER A 385 16.36 -9.99 -16.72
CA SER A 385 16.92 -10.65 -15.54
C SER A 385 17.39 -9.66 -14.48
N TRP A 386 17.88 -8.48 -14.89
CA TRP A 386 18.27 -7.42 -13.96
C TRP A 386 17.05 -6.72 -13.34
N LEU A 387 16.01 -6.43 -14.13
CA LEU A 387 14.78 -5.78 -13.68
C LEU A 387 14.01 -6.68 -12.70
N LEU A 388 13.86 -7.95 -13.04
CA LEU A 388 13.15 -8.95 -12.23
C LEU A 388 14.02 -9.53 -11.11
N GLN A 389 15.12 -8.88 -10.73
CA GLN A 389 15.92 -9.34 -9.60
C GLN A 389 15.15 -9.11 -8.29
N GLU A 390 14.87 -10.21 -7.58
CA GLU A 390 14.25 -10.14 -6.26
C GLU A 390 15.23 -9.66 -5.21
N GLN A 391 14.67 -9.05 -4.16
CA GLN A 391 15.42 -8.81 -2.95
C GLN A 391 15.92 -10.15 -2.38
N SER A 392 17.16 -10.16 -1.90
CA SER A 392 17.84 -11.36 -1.40
C SER A 392 17.05 -12.06 -0.29
N GLU A 393 16.38 -11.28 0.57
CA GLU A 393 15.51 -11.77 1.65
C GLU A 393 14.27 -12.49 1.12
N THR A 394 13.55 -11.90 0.16
CA THR A 394 12.35 -12.50 -0.43
C THR A 394 12.69 -13.76 -1.21
N ALA A 395 13.78 -13.76 -1.97
CA ALA A 395 14.25 -14.94 -2.70
C ALA A 395 14.65 -16.07 -1.73
N THR A 396 15.37 -15.74 -0.65
CA THR A 396 15.78 -16.72 0.37
C THR A 396 14.58 -17.28 1.10
N LYS A 397 13.65 -16.43 1.53
CA LYS A 397 12.41 -16.83 2.20
C LYS A 397 11.58 -17.76 1.32
N ARG A 398 11.42 -17.41 0.04
CA ARG A 398 10.71 -18.24 -0.95
C ARG A 398 11.38 -19.60 -1.13
N ARG A 399 12.71 -19.66 -1.25
CA ARG A 399 13.45 -20.92 -1.34
C ARG A 399 13.20 -21.81 -0.13
N ILE A 400 13.32 -21.26 1.08
CA ILE A 400 13.07 -21.98 2.34
C ILE A 400 11.63 -22.50 2.39
N LEU A 401 10.64 -21.69 1.99
CA LEU A 401 9.24 -22.09 1.95
C LEU A 401 8.98 -23.22 0.94
N LYS A 402 9.57 -23.15 -0.26
CA LYS A 402 9.49 -24.22 -1.26
C LYS A 402 10.07 -25.53 -0.74
N GLU A 403 11.27 -25.49 -0.17
CA GLU A 403 11.92 -26.67 0.42
C GLU A 403 11.11 -27.23 1.61
N ARG A 404 10.50 -26.35 2.42
CA ARG A 404 9.61 -26.76 3.52
C ARG A 404 8.34 -27.43 3.00
N ILE A 405 7.66 -26.84 2.02
CA ILE A 405 6.45 -27.41 1.40
C ILE A 405 6.79 -28.76 0.77
N TYR A 406 7.89 -28.87 0.01
CA TYR A 406 8.33 -30.14 -0.55
C TYR A 406 8.51 -31.21 0.54
N ARG A 407 9.26 -30.92 1.62
CA ARG A 407 9.42 -31.86 2.73
C ARG A 407 8.10 -32.24 3.41
N LEU A 408 7.18 -31.29 3.59
CA LEU A 408 5.85 -31.54 4.16
C LEU A 408 4.99 -32.42 3.24
N THR A 409 5.05 -32.22 1.92
CA THR A 409 4.36 -33.09 0.96
C THR A 409 4.92 -34.51 0.97
N GLN A 410 6.25 -34.66 1.06
CA GLN A 410 6.89 -35.97 1.23
C GLN A 410 6.49 -36.64 2.56
N ALA A 411 6.45 -35.88 3.65
CA ALA A 411 5.99 -36.39 4.95
C ALA A 411 4.54 -36.88 4.89
N ARG A 412 3.66 -36.12 4.25
CA ARG A 412 2.26 -36.54 4.02
C ARG A 412 2.17 -37.79 3.15
N HIS A 413 2.97 -37.88 2.09
CA HIS A 413 2.98 -39.05 1.21
C HIS A 413 3.45 -40.31 1.95
N ALA A 414 4.53 -40.21 2.74
CA ALA A 414 5.02 -41.30 3.57
C ALA A 414 3.98 -41.74 4.62
N LEU A 415 3.24 -40.79 5.20
CA LEU A 415 2.16 -41.09 6.14
C LEU A 415 0.98 -41.82 5.47
N CYS A 416 0.60 -41.43 4.24
CA CYS A 416 -0.41 -42.14 3.47
C CYS A 416 0.04 -43.57 3.09
N GLN A 417 1.32 -43.77 2.78
CA GLN A 417 1.85 -45.12 2.55
C GLN A 417 1.80 -45.97 3.83
N PHE A 418 2.06 -45.37 5.00
CA PHE A 418 1.96 -46.04 6.29
C PHE A 418 0.53 -46.50 6.59
N SER A 419 -0.47 -45.61 6.42
CA SER A 419 -1.88 -45.96 6.66
C SER A 419 -2.40 -47.03 5.70
N SER A 420 -1.91 -47.08 4.46
CA SER A 420 -2.27 -48.14 3.51
C SER A 420 -1.73 -49.52 3.88
N LYS A 421 -0.65 -49.60 4.66
CA LYS A 421 -0.02 -50.85 5.11
C LYS A 421 -0.63 -51.42 6.39
N GLU A 422 -1.36 -50.64 7.17
CA GLU A 422 -2.09 -51.13 8.37
C GLU A 422 -3.47 -51.75 8.01
N ILE A 423 -3.91 -51.64 6.75
CA ILE A 423 -5.21 -52.18 6.26
C ILE A 423 -5.06 -53.58 5.62
N HIS A 424 -3.84 -54.10 5.50
CA HIS A 424 -3.51 -55.46 5.07
C HIS A 424 -2.72 -56.18 6.15
#